data_AF-A0A959FGB5-F1
#
_entry.id   AF-A0A959FGB5-F1
#
_cell.length_a   1.000
_cell.length_b   1.000
_cell.length_c   1.000
_cell.angle_alpha   90.00
_cell.angle_beta   90.00
_cell.angle_gamma   90.00
#
_symmetry.space_group_name_H-M   'P 1'
#
loop_
_entity.id
_entity.type
_entity.pdbx_description
1 polymer ?
#
loop_
_entity_poly.entity_id
_entity_poly.type
_entity_poly.pdbx_seq_one_letter_code
_entity_poly.pdbx_strand_id
1 'polypeptide(L)'
;MSDYRKHLVDQFENFLAEEYQQYCSRHETPESLQGIITYIVDRNLIPEMNIKKYTILKEFGPVYEGNNHHKTSAVEVLADRYNLSKRTIWGIIKYYSAQADK
;
A
#
# COMPACT_ATOMS: atom_id res chain seq x y z
N MET A 1 11.01 15.01 20.33
CA MET A 1 10.61 14.67 18.94
C MET A 1 9.66 13.46 18.83
N SER A 2 9.48 12.64 19.88
CA SER A 2 8.50 11.54 19.86
C SER A 2 7.04 12.04 20.00
N ASP A 3 6.84 13.04 20.84
CA ASP A 3 5.50 13.48 21.28
C ASP A 3 4.68 14.18 20.17
N TYR A 4 5.32 15.08 19.42
CA TYR A 4 4.69 15.80 18.30
C TYR A 4 4.23 14.87 17.18
N ARG A 5 5.01 13.83 16.88
CA ARG A 5 4.63 12.84 15.86
C ARG A 5 3.42 12.02 16.30
N LYS A 6 3.36 11.69 17.59
CA LYS A 6 2.22 10.99 18.18
C LYS A 6 0.96 11.86 18.10
N HIS A 7 1.04 13.12 18.54
CA HIS A 7 -0.10 14.03 18.47
C HIS A 7 -0.62 14.26 17.04
N LEU A 8 0.28 14.39 16.06
CA LEU A 8 -0.11 14.52 14.65
C LEU A 8 -0.87 13.29 14.15
N VAL A 9 -0.38 12.09 14.48
CA VAL A 9 -1.03 10.83 14.10
C VAL A 9 -2.38 10.68 14.80
N ASP A 10 -2.46 10.98 16.09
CA ASP A 10 -3.71 10.92 16.85
C ASP A 10 -4.77 11.86 16.24
N GLN A 11 -4.38 13.08 15.83
CA GLN A 11 -5.29 14.02 15.16
C GLN A 11 -5.72 13.55 13.77
N PHE A 12 -4.79 12.99 12.99
CA PHE A 12 -5.12 12.40 11.69
C PHE A 12 -6.14 11.27 11.83
N GLU A 13 -5.96 10.38 12.83
CA GLU A 13 -6.89 9.29 13.10
C GLU A 13 -8.28 9.80 13.48
N ASN A 14 -8.36 10.82 14.34
CA ASN A 14 -9.64 11.43 14.74
C ASN A 14 -10.38 12.03 13.54
N PHE A 15 -9.71 12.86 12.73
CA PHE A 15 -10.34 13.47 11.56
C PHE A 15 -10.79 12.43 10.54
N LEU A 16 -9.95 11.42 10.28
CA LEU A 16 -10.30 10.36 9.34
C LEU A 16 -11.52 9.56 9.81
N ALA A 17 -11.59 9.22 11.10
CA ALA A 17 -12.71 8.50 11.67
C ALA A 17 -14.00 9.32 11.59
N GLU A 18 -13.97 10.59 12.00
CA GLU A 18 -15.13 11.48 11.94
C GLU A 18 -15.64 11.67 10.51
N GLU A 19 -14.74 11.92 9.56
CA GLU A 19 -15.10 12.08 8.16
C GLU A 19 -15.68 10.80 7.54
N TYR A 20 -15.09 9.64 7.85
CA TYR A 20 -15.59 8.36 7.36
C TYR A 20 -16.96 8.02 7.95
N GLN A 21 -17.19 8.28 9.24
CA GLN A 21 -18.51 8.11 9.87
C GLN A 21 -19.56 9.00 9.23
N GLN A 22 -19.23 10.27 8.97
CA GLN A 22 -20.14 11.19 8.26
C GLN A 22 -20.42 10.72 6.83
N TYR A 23 -19.40 10.22 6.13
CA TYR A 23 -19.57 9.65 4.80
C TYR A 23 -20.54 8.46 4.84
N CYS A 24 -20.34 7.52 5.77
CA CYS A 24 -21.20 6.36 5.93
C CYS A 24 -22.65 6.74 6.26
N SER A 25 -22.85 7.69 7.18
CA SER A 25 -24.17 8.20 7.55
C SER A 25 -24.90 8.85 6.37
N ARG A 26 -24.20 9.64 5.54
CA ARG A 26 -24.80 10.31 4.37
C ARG A 26 -25.20 9.36 3.25
N HIS A 27 -24.53 8.22 3.15
CA HIS A 27 -24.75 7.26 2.05
C HIS A 27 -25.46 5.97 2.52
N GLU A 28 -25.93 5.93 3.78
CA GLU A 28 -26.60 4.77 4.38
C GLU A 28 -25.79 3.47 4.28
N THR A 29 -24.46 3.59 4.29
CA THR A 29 -23.55 2.44 4.21
C THR A 29 -23.05 2.04 5.59
N PRO A 30 -22.97 0.74 5.92
CA PRO A 30 -22.37 0.30 7.17
C PRO A 30 -20.86 0.59 7.20
N GLU A 31 -20.35 0.96 8.37
CA GLU A 31 -18.92 1.07 8.61
C GLU A 31 -18.25 -0.31 8.47
N SER A 32 -17.13 -0.37 7.74
CA SER A 32 -16.36 -1.60 7.58
C SER A 32 -14.89 -1.31 7.31
N LEU A 33 -14.02 -2.29 7.60
CA LEU A 33 -12.59 -2.17 7.32
C LEU A 33 -12.32 -1.95 5.82
N GLN A 34 -13.02 -2.70 4.95
CA GLN A 34 -12.94 -2.50 3.51
C GLN A 34 -13.41 -1.10 3.12
N GLY A 35 -14.50 -0.62 3.70
CA GLY A 35 -15.04 0.70 3.41
C GLY A 35 -14.08 1.83 3.78
N ILE A 36 -13.42 1.78 4.94
CA ILE A 36 -12.44 2.81 5.32
C ILE A 36 -11.19 2.74 4.44
N ILE A 37 -10.72 1.55 4.05
CA ILE A 37 -9.59 1.41 3.10
C ILE A 37 -9.94 2.06 1.76
N THR A 38 -11.13 1.75 1.22
CA THR A 38 -11.61 2.36 -0.03
C THR A 38 -11.73 3.87 0.11
N TYR A 39 -12.30 4.36 1.22
CA TYR A 39 -12.41 5.80 1.49
C TYR A 39 -11.05 6.51 1.47
N ILE A 40 -10.03 5.94 2.12
CA ILE A 40 -8.67 6.49 2.15
C ILE A 40 -8.05 6.55 0.74
N VAL A 41 -8.27 5.51 -0.07
CA VAL A 41 -7.76 5.44 -1.45
C VAL A 41 -8.46 6.45 -2.35
N ASP A 42 -9.80 6.51 -2.29
CA ASP A 42 -10.61 7.40 -3.12
C ASP A 42 -10.35 8.88 -2.81
N ARG A 43 -10.06 9.19 -1.54
CA ARG A 43 -9.65 10.53 -1.10
C ARG A 43 -8.18 10.84 -1.36
N ASN A 44 -7.42 9.90 -1.95
CA ASN A 44 -5.99 10.04 -2.24
C ASN A 44 -5.15 10.40 -1.00
N LEU A 45 -5.54 9.89 0.18
CA LEU A 45 -4.80 10.10 1.43
C LEU A 45 -3.51 9.27 1.49
N ILE A 46 -3.43 8.22 0.66
CA ILE A 46 -2.21 7.44 0.45
C ILE A 46 -1.80 7.58 -1.02
N PRO A 47 -0.56 8.01 -1.31
CA PRO A 47 -0.08 8.07 -2.69
C PRO A 47 -0.14 6.70 -3.37
N GLU A 48 -0.62 6.65 -4.61
CA GLU A 48 -0.77 5.42 -5.39
C GLU A 48 0.55 4.60 -5.47
N MET A 49 1.69 5.29 -5.54
CA MET A 49 3.01 4.64 -5.53
C MET A 49 3.30 3.89 -4.23
N ASN A 50 2.78 4.34 -3.08
CA ASN A 50 2.94 3.66 -1.81
C ASN A 50 2.09 2.38 -1.75
N ILE A 51 0.89 2.41 -2.34
CA ILE A 51 0.04 1.22 -2.51
C ILE A 51 0.79 0.19 -3.36
N LYS A 52 1.29 0.61 -4.54
CA LYS A 52 2.09 -0.25 -5.43
C LYS A 52 3.28 -0.86 -4.71
N LYS A 53 4.06 -0.05 -3.99
CA LYS A 53 5.22 -0.54 -3.21
C LYS A 53 4.80 -1.59 -2.19
N TYR A 54 3.80 -1.30 -1.37
CA TYR A 54 3.34 -2.23 -0.33
C TYR A 54 2.92 -3.58 -0.94
N THR A 55 2.06 -3.56 -1.95
CA THR A 55 1.55 -4.75 -2.61
C THR A 55 2.67 -5.57 -3.26
N ILE A 56 3.52 -4.93 -4.06
CA ILE A 56 4.61 -5.62 -4.77
C ILE A 56 5.60 -6.24 -3.80
N LEU A 57 5.96 -5.57 -2.70
CA LEU A 57 6.91 -6.12 -1.72
C LEU A 57 6.34 -7.31 -0.96
N LYS A 58 5.04 -7.30 -0.64
CA LYS A 58 4.37 -8.43 0.01
C LYS A 58 4.25 -9.64 -0.91
N GLU A 59 4.01 -9.40 -2.19
CA GLU A 59 3.82 -10.46 -3.19
C GLU A 59 5.13 -11.01 -3.75
N PHE A 60 6.21 -10.23 -3.73
CA PHE A 60 7.45 -10.63 -4.36
C PHE A 60 8.04 -11.92 -3.79
N GLY A 61 8.07 -12.09 -2.46
CA GLY A 61 8.61 -13.30 -1.82
C GLY A 61 7.92 -14.59 -2.29
N PRO A 62 6.59 -14.72 -2.10
CA PRO A 62 5.84 -15.88 -2.56
C PRO A 62 5.96 -16.15 -4.06
N VAL A 63 5.91 -15.08 -4.89
CA VAL A 63 6.06 -15.22 -6.34
C VAL A 63 7.48 -15.66 -6.71
N TYR A 64 8.51 -15.15 -6.02
CA TYR A 64 9.90 -15.50 -6.25
C TYR A 64 10.18 -16.97 -5.91
N GLU A 65 9.70 -17.45 -4.75
CA GLU A 65 9.80 -18.85 -4.35
C GLU A 65 9.07 -19.77 -5.33
N GLY A 66 7.84 -19.40 -5.72
CA GLY A 66 7.04 -20.15 -6.70
C GLY A 66 7.64 -20.18 -8.11
N ASN A 67 8.57 -19.27 -8.43
CA ASN A 67 9.29 -19.21 -9.71
C ASN A 67 10.71 -19.79 -9.62
N ASN A 68 10.94 -20.79 -8.74
CA ASN A 68 12.25 -21.42 -8.54
C ASN A 68 13.37 -20.40 -8.25
N HIS A 69 13.05 -19.33 -7.53
CA HIS A 69 14.01 -18.27 -7.21
C HIS A 69 14.59 -17.56 -8.45
N HIS A 70 13.85 -17.52 -9.56
CA HIS A 70 14.22 -16.73 -10.74
C HIS A 70 13.63 -15.31 -10.64
N LYS A 71 14.47 -14.35 -10.26
CA LYS A 71 14.05 -12.94 -10.07
C LYS A 71 13.39 -12.34 -11.32
N THR A 72 13.95 -12.59 -12.50
CA THR A 72 13.39 -12.10 -13.76
C THR A 72 11.99 -12.65 -13.98
N SER A 73 11.78 -13.96 -13.84
CA SER A 73 10.47 -14.60 -13.99
C SER A 73 9.45 -14.04 -12.99
N ALA A 74 9.85 -13.87 -11.73
CA ALA A 74 8.98 -13.28 -10.70
C ALA A 74 8.57 -11.83 -11.03
N VAL A 75 9.50 -11.03 -11.58
CA VAL A 75 9.22 -9.67 -12.04
C VAL A 75 8.25 -9.65 -13.22
N GLU A 76 8.38 -10.59 -14.15
CA GLU A 76 7.46 -10.72 -15.29
C GLU A 76 6.05 -11.05 -14.82
N VAL A 77 5.90 -12.04 -13.95
CA VAL A 77 4.61 -12.41 -13.36
C VAL A 77 3.96 -11.24 -12.64
N LEU A 78 4.72 -10.46 -11.86
CA LEU A 78 4.19 -9.29 -11.16
C LEU A 78 3.83 -8.13 -12.10
N ALA A 79 4.64 -7.91 -13.14
CA ALA A 79 4.37 -6.89 -14.15
C ALA A 79 3.04 -7.18 -14.85
N ASP A 80 2.83 -8.43 -15.27
CA ASP A 80 1.61 -8.85 -15.95
C ASP A 80 0.39 -8.82 -15.00
N ARG A 81 0.54 -9.34 -13.77
CA ARG A 81 -0.55 -9.39 -12.77
C ARG A 81 -1.11 -8.02 -12.42
N TYR A 82 -0.24 -7.02 -12.26
CA TYR A 82 -0.63 -5.69 -11.80
C TYR A 82 -0.69 -4.66 -12.94
N ASN A 83 -0.50 -5.08 -14.19
CA ASN A 83 -0.42 -4.20 -15.35
C ASN A 83 0.58 -3.04 -15.14
N LEU A 84 1.77 -3.38 -14.64
CA LEU A 84 2.86 -2.43 -14.37
C LEU A 84 4.05 -2.72 -15.27
N SER A 85 4.83 -1.69 -15.60
CA SER A 85 6.07 -1.92 -16.33
C SER A 85 7.07 -2.74 -15.48
N LYS A 86 7.81 -3.67 -16.09
CA LYS A 86 8.91 -4.39 -15.43
C LYS A 86 9.90 -3.43 -14.74
N ARG A 87 10.14 -2.26 -15.35
CA ARG A 87 10.99 -1.19 -14.78
C ARG A 87 10.46 -0.68 -13.44
N THR A 88 9.14 -0.50 -13.32
CA THR A 88 8.49 -0.08 -12.07
C THR A 88 8.71 -1.14 -10.98
N ILE A 89 8.47 -2.41 -11.30
CA ILE A 89 8.65 -3.53 -10.37
C ILE A 89 10.11 -3.61 -9.90
N TRP A 90 11.07 -3.57 -10.84
CA TRP A 90 12.50 -3.55 -10.52
C TRP A 90 12.89 -2.36 -9.63
N GLY A 91 12.35 -1.17 -9.91
CA GLY A 91 12.60 0.03 -9.12
C GLY A 91 12.14 -0.14 -7.67
N ILE A 92 10.96 -0.74 -7.46
CA ILE A 92 10.42 -1.03 -6.12
C ILE A 92 11.32 -2.05 -5.40
N ILE A 93 11.63 -3.18 -6.03
CA ILE A 93 12.40 -4.26 -5.39
C ILE A 93 13.81 -3.78 -5.01
N LYS A 94 14.51 -3.09 -5.93
CA LYS A 94 15.90 -2.64 -5.70
C LYS A 94 16.01 -1.61 -4.57
N TYR A 95 15.03 -0.71 -4.45
CA TYR A 95 15.03 0.32 -3.40
C TYR A 95 14.92 -0.29 -1.99
N TYR A 96 14.19 -1.41 -1.86
CA TYR A 96 13.99 -2.07 -0.57
C TYR A 96 15.08 -3.10 -0.25
N SER A 97 15.61 -3.82 -1.24
CA SER A 97 16.76 -4.70 -1.01
C SER A 97 17.98 -3.91 -0.48
N ALA A 98 18.20 -2.70 -1.00
CA ALA A 98 19.30 -1.83 -0.56
C ALA A 98 19.12 -1.24 0.87
N GLN A 99 17.93 -1.34 1.46
CA GLN A 99 17.66 -0.91 2.83
C GLN A 99 17.74 -2.04 3.85
N ALA A 100 17.64 -3.31 3.42
CA ALA A 100 17.79 -4.47 4.29
C ALA A 100 19.26 -4.78 4.65
N ASP A 101 20.21 -4.25 3.87
CA ASP A 101 21.65 -4.39 4.06
C ASP A 101 22.28 -3.25 4.90
N LYS A 102 21.46 -2.40 5.53
CA LYS A 102 21.89 -1.27 6.40
C LYS A 102 21.31 -1.42 7.80
#